data_AF-A0A397UN87-F1
#
_entry.id   AF-A0A397UN87-F1
#
_cell.length_a   1.000
_cell.length_b   1.000
_cell.length_c   1.000
_cell.angle_alpha   90.00
_cell.angle_beta   90.00
_cell.angle_gamma   90.00
#
_symmetry.space_group_name_H-M   'P 1'
#
loop_
_entity.id
_entity.type
_entity.pdbx_description
1 polymer ?
#
loop_
_entity_poly.entity_id
_entity_poly.type
_entity_poly.pdbx_seq_one_letter_code
_entity_poly.pdbx_strand_id
1 'polypeptide(L)' 'DKAKYLYYTSLSNALKVVLNSIYGETEYKYSPFYLKPVSLSVTVSARSNIRKMIEFARKKGYKIFYGDTNSFFFS' A
#
# COMPACT_ATOMS: atom_id res chain seq x y z
N ASP A 1 -22.04 10.55 -16.65
CA ASP A 1 -22.89 10.96 -15.52
C ASP A 1 -22.02 11.22 -14.30
N LYS A 2 -22.00 12.47 -13.83
CA LYS A 2 -21.17 12.94 -12.71
C LYS A 2 -21.58 12.30 -11.38
N ALA A 3 -22.88 12.02 -11.19
CA ALA A 3 -23.38 11.39 -9.96
C ALA A 3 -22.83 9.97 -9.80
N LYS A 4 -22.88 9.18 -10.89
CA LYS A 4 -22.31 7.82 -10.93
C LYS A 4 -20.79 7.81 -10.66
N TYR A 5 -20.05 8.76 -11.24
CA TYR A 5 -18.60 8.88 -11.00
C TYR A 5 -18.27 9.18 -9.52
N LEU A 6 -18.99 10.13 -8.92
CA LEU A 6 -18.82 10.48 -7.51
C LEU A 6 -19.16 9.30 -6.59
N TYR A 7 -20.23 8.57 -6.88
CA TYR A 7 -20.62 7.38 -6.13
C TYR A 7 -19.49 6.34 -6.09
N TYR A 8 -18.95 5.96 -7.25
CA TYR A 8 -17.87 4.96 -7.29
C TYR A 8 -16.56 5.45 -6.68
N THR A 9 -16.26 6.75 -6.80
CA THR A 9 -15.09 7.35 -6.15
C THR A 9 -15.21 7.24 -4.62
N SER A 10 -16.38 7.59 -4.07
CA SER A 10 -16.65 7.46 -2.64
C SER A 10 -16.60 6.01 -2.17
N LEU A 11 -17.17 5.08 -2.94
CA LEU A 11 -17.12 3.64 -2.64
C LEU A 11 -15.67 3.12 -2.64
N SER A 12 -14.89 3.47 -3.66
CA SER A 12 -13.47 3.09 -3.75
C SER A 12 -12.66 3.64 -2.56
N ASN A 13 -12.90 4.89 -2.17
CA ASN A 13 -12.25 5.50 -1.01
C ASN A 13 -12.65 4.81 0.31
N ALA A 14 -13.93 4.48 0.49
CA ALA A 14 -14.39 3.75 1.67
C ALA A 14 -13.72 2.37 1.77
N LEU A 15 -13.66 1.64 0.66
CA LEU A 15 -12.98 0.34 0.60
C LEU A 15 -11.48 0.46 0.91
N LYS A 16 -10.83 1.49 0.37
CA LYS A 16 -9.40 1.76 0.64
C LYS A 16 -9.14 1.96 2.13
N VAL A 17 -9.99 2.75 2.81
CA VAL A 17 -9.85 2.98 4.26
C VAL A 17 -10.01 1.68 5.02
N VAL A 18 -11.07 0.90 4.74
CA VAL A 18 -11.32 -0.38 5.42
C VAL A 18 -10.16 -1.35 5.24
N LEU A 19 -9.67 -1.53 4.01
CA LEU A 19 -8.58 -2.47 3.71
C LEU A 19 -7.25 -2.06 4.37
N ASN A 20 -6.94 -0.76 4.38
CA ASN A 20 -5.75 -0.26 5.07
C ASN A 20 -5.85 -0.46 6.59
N SER A 21 -7.05 -0.30 7.16
CA SER A 21 -7.27 -0.55 8.59
C SER A 21 -7.09 -2.02 8.96
N ILE A 22 -7.51 -2.97 8.11
CA ILE A 22 -7.31 -4.42 8.38
C ILE A 22 -5.83 -4.74 8.61
N TYR A 23 -4.93 -4.18 7.81
CA TYR A 23 -3.49 -4.34 8.06
C TYR A 23 -3.09 -3.84 9.46
N GLY A 24 -3.57 -2.65 9.85
CA GLY A 24 -3.34 -2.08 11.18
C GLY A 24 -3.89 -2.94 12.31
N GLU A 25 -5.12 -3.46 12.16
CA GLU A 25 -5.75 -4.35 13.13
C GLU A 25 -4.97 -5.66 13.33
N THR A 26 -4.44 -6.24 12.25
CA THR A 26 -3.61 -7.46 12.37
C THR A 26 -2.26 -7.23 13.03
N GLU A 27 -1.76 -6.00 13.03
CA GLU A 27 -0.47 -5.60 13.61
C GLU A 27 -0.59 -5.10 15.06
N TYR A 28 -1.75 -4.54 15.43
CA TYR A 28 -1.96 -3.92 16.73
C TYR A 28 -2.26 -4.95 17.83
N LYS A 29 -1.37 -5.04 18.83
CA LYS A 29 -1.40 -6.07 19.89
C LYS A 29 -2.70 -6.13 20.70
N TYR A 30 -3.43 -5.03 20.81
CA TYR A 30 -4.68 -4.96 21.57
C TYR A 30 -5.93 -5.08 20.68
N SER A 31 -5.76 -5.26 19.36
CA SER A 31 -6.88 -5.55 18.47
C SER A 31 -7.42 -6.95 18.75
N PRO A 32 -8.75 -7.16 18.72
CA PRO A 32 -9.32 -8.51 18.72
C PRO A 32 -8.93 -9.32 17.49
N PHE A 33 -8.41 -8.66 16.43
CA PHE A 33 -7.93 -9.29 15.21
C PHE A 33 -6.40 -9.37 15.13
N TYR A 34 -5.69 -9.19 16.25
CA TYR A 34 -4.23 -9.25 16.27
C TYR A 34 -3.71 -10.59 15.73
N LEU A 35 -2.97 -10.52 14.62
CA LEU A 35 -2.40 -11.67 13.96
C LEU A 35 -1.10 -11.28 13.25
N LYS A 36 -0.05 -11.09 14.05
CA LYS A 36 1.27 -10.61 13.63
C LYS A 36 1.89 -11.33 12.41
N PRO A 37 1.74 -12.66 12.22
CA PRO A 37 2.26 -13.31 11.01
C PRO A 37 1.62 -12.79 9.71
N VAL A 38 0.35 -12.38 9.75
CA VAL A 38 -0.35 -11.83 8.59
C VAL A 38 0.19 -10.45 8.24
N SER A 39 0.26 -9.54 9.21
CA SER A 39 0.81 -8.20 8.97
C SER A 39 2.25 -8.27 8.46
N LEU A 40 3.09 -9.13 9.05
CA LEU A 40 4.47 -9.35 8.60
C LEU A 40 4.55 -9.89 7.16
N SER A 41 3.69 -10.85 6.80
CA SER A 41 3.62 -11.38 5.43
C SER A 41 3.27 -10.28 4.41
N VAL A 42 2.30 -9.42 4.77
CA VAL A 42 1.93 -8.25 3.96
C VAL A 42 3.12 -7.28 3.83
N THR A 43 3.79 -6.95 4.94
CA THR A 43 4.96 -6.05 4.92
C THR A 43 6.11 -6.60 4.07
N VAL A 44 6.42 -7.89 4.17
CA VAL A 44 7.47 -8.53 3.37
C VAL A 44 7.13 -8.49 1.89
N SER A 45 5.89 -8.80 1.54
CA SER A 45 5.40 -8.75 0.16
C SER A 45 5.45 -7.34 -0.42
N ALA A 46 5.00 -6.34 0.33
CA ALA A 46 5.07 -4.93 -0.07
C ALA A 46 6.51 -4.47 -0.31
N ARG A 47 7.43 -4.79 0.61
CA ARG A 47 8.87 -4.47 0.47
C ARG A 47 9.53 -5.17 -0.72
N SER A 48 9.14 -6.40 -1.02
CA SER A 48 9.60 -7.12 -2.21
C SER A 48 9.16 -6.40 -3.49
N ASN A 49 7.88 -6.00 -3.55
CA ASN A 49 7.31 -5.32 -4.72
C ASN A 49 7.93 -3.95 -4.95
N ILE A 50 8.05 -3.10 -3.92
CA ILE A 50 8.62 -1.75 -4.08
C ILE A 50 10.08 -1.80 -4.57
N ARG A 51 10.88 -2.78 -4.10
CA ARG A 51 12.26 -2.97 -4.56
C ARG A 51 12.32 -3.35 -6.04
N LYS A 52 11.44 -4.24 -6.49
CA LYS A 52 11.33 -4.61 -7.91
C LYS A 52 10.95 -3.40 -8.78
N MET A 53 10.02 -2.57 -8.31
CA MET A 53 9.61 -1.36 -9.03
C MET A 53 10.74 -0.32 -9.10
N ILE A 54 11.47 -0.11 -8.00
CA ILE A 54 12.65 0.77 -7.94
C ILE A 54 13.74 0.28 -8.89
N GLU A 55 14.02 -1.03 -8.91
CA GLU A 55 15.00 -1.63 -9.82
C GLU A 55 14.57 -1.45 -11.28
N PHE A 56 13.30 -1.68 -11.59
CA PHE A 56 12.73 -1.44 -12.91
C PHE A 56 12.91 0.01 -13.36
N ALA A 57 12.59 0.98 -12.50
CA ALA A 57 12.76 2.39 -12.79
C ALA A 57 14.24 2.76 -13.04
N ARG A 58 15.18 2.24 -12.22
CA ARG A 58 16.62 2.42 -12.42
C ARG A 58 17.09 1.85 -13.76
N LYS A 59 16.62 0.66 -14.14
CA LYS A 59 16.93 0.05 -15.45
C LYS A 59 16.42 0.88 -16.64
N LYS A 60 15.39 1.69 -16.43
CA LYS A 60 14.87 2.65 -17.42
C LYS A 60 15.63 3.98 -17.45
N GLY A 61 16.64 4.15 -16.61
CA GLY A 61 17.47 5.37 -16.54
C GLY A 61 16.99 6.40 -15.53
N TYR A 62 15.92 6.13 -14.78
CA TYR A 62 15.42 7.06 -13.77
C TYR A 62 16.30 7.07 -12.53
N LYS A 63 16.55 8.26 -11.99
CA LYS A 63 17.25 8.46 -10.72
C LYS A 63 16.25 8.49 -9.59
N ILE A 64 16.40 7.58 -8.62
CA ILE A 64 15.52 7.47 -7.45
C ILE A 64 16.04 8.38 -6.34
N PHE A 65 15.18 9.26 -5.82
CA PHE A 65 15.55 10.22 -4.77
C PHE A 65 15.14 9.76 -3.38
N TYR A 66 13.97 9.14 -3.27
CA TYR A 66 13.36 8.78 -2.00
C TYR A 66 12.42 7.60 -2.18
N GLY A 67 12.25 6.80 -1.13
CA GLY A 67 11.27 5.72 -1.07
C GLY A 67 10.66 5.62 0.31
N ASP A 68 9.35 5.37 0.35
CA ASP A 68 8.57 4.99 1.52
C ASP A 68 8.01 3.56 1.30
N THR A 69 7.25 3.06 2.27
CA THR A 69 6.64 1.74 2.35
C THR A 69 5.97 1.27 1.05
N ASN A 70 5.29 2.17 0.34
CA ASN A 70 4.53 1.86 -0.87
C ASN A 70 4.67 2.89 -1.98
N SER A 71 5.62 3.82 -1.88
CA SER A 71 5.83 4.87 -2.88
C SER A 71 7.32 5.21 -3.02
N PHE A 72 7.71 5.76 -4.15
CA PHE A 72 9.06 6.29 -4.38
C PHE A 72 9.02 7.44 -5.38
N PHE A 73 10.00 8.33 -5.29
CA PHE A 73 10.12 9.53 -6.13
C PHE A 73 11.35 9.41 -7.02
N PHE A 74 11.23 9.82 -8.26
CA PHE A 74 12.28 9.70 -9.27
C PHE A 74 12.30 10.88 -10.26
N SER A 75 13.45 11.11 -10.90
CA SER A 75 13.62 11.98 -12.08
C SER A 75 14.00 11.16 -13.29
#